data_AF-A0A0P7W7M8-F1
#
_entry.id   AF-A0A0P7W7M8-F1
#
_cell.length_a   1.000
_cell.length_b   1.000
_cell.length_c   1.000
_cell.angle_alpha   90.00
_cell.angle_beta   90.00
_cell.angle_gamma   90.00
#
_symmetry.space_group_name_H-M   'P 1'
#
loop_
_entity.id
_entity.type
_entity.pdbx_description
1 polymer ?
#
loop_
_entity_poly.entity_id
_entity_poly.type
_entity_poly.pdbx_seq_one_letter_code
_entity_poly.pdbx_strand_id
1 'polypeptide(L)'
;NIILAFAGTLRHGLIPNLLGQGICARFNCRDAVWWWLQCIQDYCTIVPSGTDILTCPVSRMYPTDDSSPQPAGVMDQPLHDFIQEAMQRHMQGIEFRERNAGPQIDQNMRDEALCGSRDGSAVEIVGLSKSAVRWLAELHKQGLYPYAGVTIHRDGTQLSVTYEDWDRKIQDNFEKMFYVSHDPMDPNEKHADLVHKRGIYKDSFGASSPWCDYQLRPNFPITMVVAPELFTVEKAWEALEIVEKKLLGPLGMKTLDPDDMVYCGDYDNALDNDNYNVARGFNYHQGPEWLWPVGYFLRAKLYFARKMGKDTYDKTVYLVKNVLSRHYVHLERSPWKGLPELTNANGQHCPFSCESQAWSIASLLEVLHDL
;
A
#
# COMPACT_ATOMS: atom_id res chain seq x y z
N ASN A 1 18.19 -2.72 -11.67
CA ASN A 1 18.12 -1.42 -12.38
C ASN A 1 16.99 -0.52 -11.90
N ILE A 2 15.70 -0.90 -11.99
CA ILE A 2 14.58 -0.01 -11.58
C ILE A 2 14.68 0.42 -10.10
N ILE A 3 14.93 -0.53 -9.19
CA ILE A 3 15.16 -0.26 -7.75
C ILE A 3 16.21 0.84 -7.54
N LEU A 4 17.38 0.68 -8.18
CA LEU A 4 18.50 1.60 -8.06
C LEU A 4 18.19 2.97 -8.68
N ALA A 5 17.44 2.99 -9.79
CA ALA A 5 17.04 4.24 -10.45
C ALA A 5 16.11 5.09 -9.56
N PHE A 6 15.14 4.47 -8.89
CA PHE A 6 14.28 5.16 -7.92
C PHE A 6 15.03 5.49 -6.62
N ALA A 7 15.98 4.66 -6.18
CA ALA A 7 16.83 4.98 -5.04
C ALA A 7 17.57 6.31 -5.24
N GLY A 8 18.12 6.55 -6.44
CA GLY A 8 18.83 7.78 -6.76
C GLY A 8 17.97 9.05 -6.70
N THR A 9 16.64 8.92 -6.72
CA THR A 9 15.70 10.05 -6.68
C THR A 9 15.15 10.33 -5.28
N LEU A 10 15.56 9.55 -4.27
CA LEU A 10 15.13 9.75 -2.87
C LEU A 10 15.35 11.20 -2.44
N ARG A 11 14.30 11.80 -1.87
CA ARG A 11 14.31 13.16 -1.33
C ARG A 11 13.30 13.30 -0.21
N HIS A 12 13.58 14.09 0.82
CA HIS A 12 12.73 14.22 2.01
C HIS A 12 12.50 12.89 2.76
N GLY A 13 13.29 11.85 2.48
CA GLY A 13 13.04 10.48 2.93
C GLY A 13 11.94 9.74 2.15
N LEU A 14 11.50 10.26 1.00
CA LEU A 14 10.42 9.73 0.18
C LEU A 14 10.92 9.36 -1.23
N ILE A 15 10.21 8.42 -1.86
CA ILE A 15 10.34 8.06 -3.27
C ILE A 15 9.23 8.79 -4.05
N PRO A 16 9.51 9.38 -5.23
CA PRO A 16 8.51 10.16 -5.96
C PRO A 16 7.45 9.28 -6.64
N ASN A 17 6.25 9.83 -6.79
CA ASN A 17 5.15 9.20 -7.53
C ASN A 17 5.37 9.31 -9.05
N LEU A 18 5.65 10.53 -9.50
CA LEU A 18 5.89 10.85 -10.90
C LEU A 18 7.37 11.12 -11.09
N LEU A 19 7.99 10.37 -11.99
CA LEU A 19 9.40 10.51 -12.33
C LEU A 19 9.55 11.12 -13.73
N GLY A 20 9.41 12.45 -13.83
CA GLY A 20 9.63 13.20 -15.08
C GLY A 20 11.11 13.38 -15.41
N GLN A 21 11.81 12.27 -15.70
CA GLN A 21 13.28 12.20 -15.92
C GLN A 21 14.11 12.82 -14.78
N GLY A 22 13.57 12.86 -13.56
CA GLY A 22 14.24 13.44 -12.40
C GLY A 22 14.23 14.98 -12.34
N ILE A 23 13.65 15.67 -13.32
CA ILE A 23 13.53 17.14 -13.30
C ILE A 23 12.16 17.56 -12.76
N CYS A 24 11.12 16.83 -13.16
CA CYS A 24 9.74 17.06 -12.72
C CYS A 24 9.27 16.01 -11.72
N ALA A 25 10.15 15.56 -10.81
CA ALA A 25 9.79 14.57 -9.81
C ALA A 25 8.79 15.15 -8.80
N ARG A 26 7.67 14.46 -8.57
CA ARG A 26 6.64 14.87 -7.59
C ARG A 26 6.65 13.95 -6.38
N PHE A 27 6.73 14.55 -5.19
CA PHE A 27 6.82 13.86 -3.89
C PHE A 27 5.51 14.01 -3.13
N ASN A 28 4.39 13.77 -3.82
CA ASN A 28 3.04 13.85 -3.27
C ASN A 28 2.47 12.48 -2.86
N CYS A 29 3.32 11.45 -2.74
CA CYS A 29 2.96 10.10 -2.31
C CYS A 29 3.67 9.72 -1.00
N ARG A 30 2.92 9.14 -0.06
CA ARG A 30 3.46 8.67 1.24
C ARG A 30 3.78 7.18 1.25
N ASP A 31 3.17 6.42 0.33
CA ASP A 31 3.20 4.97 0.21
C ASP A 31 4.38 4.47 -0.63
N ALA A 32 4.78 5.20 -1.68
CA ALA A 32 5.77 4.75 -2.66
C ALA A 32 7.12 4.29 -2.05
N VAL A 33 7.60 4.96 -1.00
CA VAL A 33 8.83 4.57 -0.30
C VAL A 33 8.72 3.19 0.36
N TRP A 34 7.55 2.86 0.90
CA TRP A 34 7.30 1.58 1.55
C TRP A 34 7.15 0.46 0.53
N TRP A 35 6.50 0.74 -0.62
CA TRP A 35 6.48 -0.19 -1.74
C TRP A 35 7.86 -0.42 -2.35
N TRP A 36 8.69 0.62 -2.43
CA TRP A 36 10.08 0.50 -2.88
C TRP A 36 10.90 -0.39 -1.93
N LEU A 37 10.74 -0.24 -0.62
CA LEU A 37 11.37 -1.12 0.38
C LEU A 37 10.88 -2.57 0.24
N GLN A 38 9.58 -2.79 0.07
CA GLN A 38 9.03 -4.13 -0.15
C GLN A 38 9.58 -4.77 -1.42
N CYS A 39 9.69 -4.03 -2.52
CA CYS A 39 10.31 -4.50 -3.75
C CYS A 39 11.79 -4.90 -3.56
N ILE A 40 12.55 -4.18 -2.73
CA ILE A 40 13.94 -4.56 -2.40
C ILE A 40 13.96 -5.86 -1.60
N GLN A 41 13.08 -6.00 -0.62
CA GLN A 41 12.95 -7.22 0.16
C GLN A 41 12.60 -8.42 -0.72
N ASP A 42 11.63 -8.27 -1.63
CA ASP A 42 11.23 -9.31 -2.57
C ASP A 42 12.39 -9.67 -3.51
N TYR A 43 13.12 -8.68 -4.02
CA TYR A 43 14.34 -8.91 -4.82
C TYR A 43 15.38 -9.71 -4.05
N CYS A 44 15.69 -9.32 -2.81
CA CYS A 44 16.65 -10.02 -1.96
C CYS A 44 16.24 -11.47 -1.67
N THR A 45 14.93 -11.74 -1.63
CA THR A 45 14.36 -13.05 -1.33
C THR A 45 14.33 -13.97 -2.56
N ILE A 46 13.94 -13.42 -3.71
CA ILE A 46 13.69 -14.20 -4.93
C ILE A 46 14.96 -14.41 -5.76
N VAL A 47 15.83 -13.39 -5.83
CA VAL A 47 17.02 -13.42 -6.68
C VAL A 47 18.16 -14.12 -5.93
N PRO A 48 18.85 -15.11 -6.54
CA PRO A 48 20.05 -15.70 -5.96
C PRO A 48 21.11 -14.64 -5.63
N SER A 49 21.65 -14.67 -4.40
CA SER A 49 22.54 -13.63 -3.87
C SER A 49 21.93 -12.21 -3.95
N GLY A 50 20.60 -12.09 -3.87
CA GLY A 50 19.90 -10.83 -4.07
C GLY A 50 20.30 -9.74 -3.07
N THR A 51 20.80 -10.11 -1.89
CA THR A 51 21.30 -9.18 -0.86
C THR A 51 22.51 -8.35 -1.32
N ASP A 52 23.24 -8.78 -2.34
CA ASP A 52 24.37 -8.02 -2.90
C ASP A 52 23.93 -6.64 -3.41
N ILE A 53 22.64 -6.50 -3.78
CA ILE A 53 22.04 -5.23 -4.22
C ILE A 53 22.18 -4.12 -3.17
N LEU A 54 22.22 -4.48 -1.88
CA LEU A 54 22.34 -3.52 -0.78
C LEU A 54 23.65 -2.74 -0.82
N THR A 55 24.68 -3.32 -1.44
CA THR A 55 26.00 -2.69 -1.59
C THR A 55 26.22 -2.08 -2.97
N CYS A 56 25.27 -2.26 -3.90
CA CYS A 56 25.39 -1.68 -5.24
C CYS A 56 25.44 -0.14 -5.16
N PRO A 57 26.36 0.49 -5.91
CA PRO A 57 26.45 1.94 -5.96
C PRO A 57 25.21 2.53 -6.64
N VAL A 58 24.67 3.58 -6.04
CA VAL A 58 23.56 4.36 -6.58
C VAL A 58 24.00 5.82 -6.62
N SER A 59 23.88 6.44 -7.80
CA SER A 59 24.13 7.87 -7.97
C SER A 59 22.97 8.69 -7.41
N ARG A 60 23.25 9.48 -6.38
CA ARG A 60 22.32 10.41 -5.77
C ARG A 60 22.06 11.59 -6.70
N MET A 61 20.84 11.67 -7.20
CA MET A 61 20.40 12.76 -8.06
C MET A 61 20.23 14.06 -7.27
N TYR A 62 19.81 13.98 -6.01
CA TYR A 62 19.58 15.14 -5.14
C TYR A 62 20.46 15.07 -3.88
N PRO A 63 21.63 15.74 -3.88
CA PRO A 63 22.52 15.77 -2.71
C PRO A 63 21.86 16.29 -1.43
N THR A 64 20.93 17.23 -1.56
CA THR A 64 20.10 17.76 -0.46
C THR A 64 18.64 17.93 -0.93
N ASP A 65 17.73 18.12 0.02
CA ASP A 65 16.31 18.35 -0.26
C ASP A 65 16.05 19.54 -1.20
N ASP A 66 16.86 20.59 -1.09
CA ASP A 66 16.71 21.82 -1.89
C ASP A 66 17.58 21.84 -3.16
N SER A 67 18.44 20.84 -3.34
CA SER A 67 19.38 20.80 -4.47
C SER A 67 18.70 20.63 -5.84
N SER A 68 19.37 21.11 -6.89
CA SER A 68 19.03 20.77 -8.27
C SER A 68 19.55 19.35 -8.62
N PRO A 69 18.88 18.63 -9.55
CA PRO A 69 19.35 17.32 -9.98
C PRO A 69 20.80 17.36 -10.49
N GLN A 70 21.61 16.40 -10.04
CA GLN A 70 22.99 16.22 -10.46
C GLN A 70 23.13 15.04 -11.44
N PRO A 71 24.11 15.09 -12.36
CA PRO A 71 24.45 13.94 -13.20
C PRO A 71 24.89 12.71 -12.40
N ALA A 72 24.78 11.53 -13.02
CA ALA A 72 25.29 10.28 -12.44
C ALA A 72 26.82 10.34 -12.21
N GLY A 73 27.29 9.71 -11.14
CA GLY A 73 28.71 9.66 -10.74
C GLY A 73 29.21 10.86 -9.93
N VAL A 74 28.40 11.90 -9.71
CA VAL A 74 28.79 13.05 -8.87
C VAL A 74 28.81 12.68 -7.39
N MET A 75 27.83 11.91 -6.94
CA MET A 75 27.71 11.44 -5.56
C MET A 75 27.14 10.04 -5.57
N ASP A 76 28.01 9.04 -5.43
CA ASP A 76 27.63 7.64 -5.37
C ASP A 76 27.72 7.15 -3.94
N GLN A 77 26.72 6.40 -3.51
CA GLN A 77 26.68 5.75 -2.21
C GLN A 77 25.97 4.40 -2.34
N PRO A 78 26.24 3.43 -1.45
CA PRO A 78 25.56 2.13 -1.50
C PRO A 78 24.05 2.27 -1.25
N LEU A 79 23.27 1.35 -1.82
CA LEU A 79 21.80 1.32 -1.67
C LEU A 79 21.36 1.35 -0.20
N HIS A 80 22.06 0.65 0.70
CA HIS A 80 21.70 0.62 2.12
C HIS A 80 21.71 2.01 2.79
N ASP A 81 22.50 2.96 2.30
CA ASP A 81 22.49 4.33 2.84
C ASP A 81 21.20 5.08 2.47
N PHE A 82 20.63 4.81 1.30
CA PHE A 82 19.33 5.37 0.90
C PHE A 82 18.19 4.77 1.72
N ILE A 83 18.24 3.45 1.97
CA ILE A 83 17.28 2.78 2.86
C ILE A 83 17.38 3.40 4.25
N GLN A 84 18.59 3.54 4.79
CA GLN A 84 18.80 4.11 6.11
C GLN A 84 18.29 5.55 6.20
N GLU A 85 18.53 6.38 5.18
CA GLU A 85 18.00 7.74 5.15
C GLU A 85 16.47 7.75 5.22
N ALA A 86 15.79 6.93 4.41
CA ALA A 86 14.34 6.84 4.42
C ALA A 86 13.82 6.48 5.82
N MET A 87 14.36 5.42 6.43
CA MET A 87 13.95 4.98 7.77
C MET A 87 14.20 6.07 8.83
N GLN A 88 15.36 6.74 8.77
CA GLN A 88 15.77 7.79 9.69
C GLN A 88 14.83 9.01 9.61
N ARG A 89 14.46 9.42 8.40
CA ARG A 89 13.55 10.55 8.15
C ARG A 89 12.15 10.25 8.65
N HIS A 90 11.63 9.06 8.37
CA HIS A 90 10.29 8.67 8.82
C HIS A 90 10.17 8.59 10.36
N MET A 91 11.21 8.12 11.06
CA MET A 91 11.20 8.12 12.53
C MET A 91 11.39 9.53 13.11
N GLN A 92 12.17 10.40 12.45
CA GLN A 92 12.39 11.79 12.89
C GLN A 92 11.15 12.66 12.73
N GLY A 93 10.35 12.40 11.69
CA GLY A 93 9.26 13.25 11.23
C GLY A 93 9.65 14.00 9.96
N ILE A 94 8.73 14.05 9.01
CA ILE A 94 8.89 14.71 7.71
C ILE A 94 7.87 15.83 7.62
N GLU A 95 8.34 17.05 7.39
CA GLU A 95 7.52 18.23 7.19
C GLU A 95 8.16 19.07 6.07
N PHE A 96 7.43 19.28 4.98
CA PHE A 96 7.88 20.11 3.86
C PHE A 96 6.68 20.60 3.04
N ARG A 97 6.91 21.62 2.21
CA ARG A 97 5.97 22.06 1.16
C ARG A 97 6.47 21.57 -0.19
N GLU A 98 5.58 21.00 -1.02
CA GLU A 98 5.98 20.49 -2.34
C GLU A 98 6.68 21.59 -3.15
N ARG A 99 7.84 21.26 -3.73
CA ARG A 99 8.62 22.21 -4.51
C ARG A 99 7.81 22.68 -5.71
N ASN A 100 7.77 23.99 -5.93
CA ASN A 100 6.96 24.65 -6.96
C ASN A 100 5.43 24.55 -6.72
N ALA A 101 4.99 24.28 -5.49
CA ALA A 101 3.57 24.27 -5.12
C ALA A 101 2.81 25.50 -5.65
N GLY A 102 1.64 25.23 -6.22
CA GLY A 102 0.78 26.21 -6.87
C GLY A 102 0.18 25.65 -8.16
N PRO A 103 -0.67 26.44 -8.85
CA PRO A 103 -1.43 25.98 -10.03
C PRO A 103 -0.57 25.44 -11.19
N GLN A 104 0.73 25.75 -11.20
CA GLN A 104 1.69 25.32 -12.21
C GLN A 104 1.98 23.82 -12.17
N ILE A 105 1.95 23.21 -10.98
CA ILE A 105 2.21 21.77 -10.79
C ILE A 105 0.95 20.99 -10.42
N ASP A 106 -0.06 21.67 -9.85
CA ASP A 106 -1.35 21.10 -9.52
C ASP A 106 -2.43 22.19 -9.53
N GLN A 107 -3.29 22.18 -10.54
CA GLN A 107 -4.31 23.23 -10.74
C GLN A 107 -5.47 23.14 -9.74
N ASN A 108 -5.63 21.99 -9.06
CA ASN A 108 -6.81 21.67 -8.27
C ASN A 108 -6.51 21.45 -6.78
N MET A 109 -5.24 21.31 -6.39
CA MET A 109 -4.84 21.15 -5.00
C MET A 109 -5.13 22.43 -4.21
N ARG A 110 -5.88 22.29 -3.11
CA ARG A 110 -6.10 23.35 -2.10
C ARG A 110 -4.96 23.33 -1.08
N ASP A 111 -4.79 24.43 -0.34
CA ASP A 111 -3.83 24.49 0.77
C ASP A 111 -4.20 23.54 1.94
N GLU A 112 -5.44 23.03 1.99
CA GLU A 112 -5.97 22.13 3.03
C GLU A 112 -6.41 20.78 2.44
N ALA A 113 -6.20 19.69 3.20
CA ALA A 113 -6.58 18.33 2.80
C ALA A 113 -8.09 18.06 2.93
N LEU A 114 -8.66 17.26 2.01
CA LEU A 114 -10.09 16.91 1.98
C LEU A 114 -10.36 15.48 2.46
N CYS A 115 -11.62 15.17 2.78
CA CYS A 115 -12.12 13.87 3.26
C CYS A 115 -11.83 12.65 2.32
N GLY A 116 -11.40 12.88 1.08
CA GLY A 116 -10.90 11.82 0.17
C GLY A 116 -9.40 11.48 0.37
N SER A 117 -8.69 12.21 1.23
CA SER A 117 -7.31 11.92 1.60
C SER A 117 -7.29 10.85 2.70
N ARG A 118 -6.59 9.74 2.46
CA ARG A 118 -6.39 8.68 3.46
C ARG A 118 -5.33 9.10 4.48
N ASP A 119 -5.59 10.16 5.23
CA ASP A 119 -4.70 10.68 6.26
C ASP A 119 -4.66 9.79 7.52
N GLY A 120 -3.85 10.16 8.51
CA GLY A 120 -3.57 9.28 9.64
C GLY A 120 -2.75 8.04 9.25
N SER A 121 -3.01 6.93 9.94
CA SER A 121 -2.26 5.66 9.79
C SER A 121 -2.95 4.73 8.79
N ALA A 122 -2.59 4.83 7.50
CA ALA A 122 -3.12 3.93 6.47
C ALA A 122 -2.65 2.48 6.72
N VAL A 123 -3.59 1.52 6.64
CA VAL A 123 -3.36 0.13 7.04
C VAL A 123 -2.20 -0.55 6.30
N GLU A 124 -2.07 -0.31 4.99
CA GLU A 124 -1.02 -0.87 4.16
C GLU A 124 0.36 -0.26 4.45
N ILE A 125 0.42 1.04 4.75
CA ILE A 125 1.69 1.70 5.11
C ILE A 125 2.23 1.13 6.42
N VAL A 126 1.36 0.92 7.42
CA VAL A 126 1.76 0.30 8.68
C VAL A 126 2.22 -1.15 8.47
N GLY A 127 1.54 -1.90 7.60
CA GLY A 127 1.92 -3.26 7.24
C GLY A 127 3.27 -3.34 6.52
N LEU A 128 3.49 -2.50 5.52
CA LEU A 128 4.75 -2.41 4.78
C LEU A 128 5.89 -1.93 5.70
N SER A 129 5.61 -0.97 6.60
CA SER A 129 6.54 -0.51 7.62
C SER A 129 6.95 -1.66 8.54
N LYS A 130 6.00 -2.47 9.04
CA LYS A 130 6.27 -3.69 9.82
C LYS A 130 7.18 -4.65 9.05
N SER A 131 6.85 -4.94 7.79
CA SER A 131 7.63 -5.85 6.96
C SER A 131 9.07 -5.37 6.80
N ALA A 132 9.26 -4.07 6.52
CA ALA A 132 10.57 -3.45 6.35
C ALA A 132 11.41 -3.47 7.63
N VAL A 133 10.87 -3.06 8.78
CA VAL A 133 11.66 -3.03 10.03
C VAL A 133 12.04 -4.43 10.51
N ARG A 134 11.14 -5.41 10.35
CA ARG A 134 11.44 -6.84 10.60
C ARG A 134 12.60 -7.29 9.74
N TRP A 135 12.53 -7.01 8.44
CA TRP A 135 13.55 -7.42 7.47
C TRP A 135 14.91 -6.78 7.75
N LEU A 136 14.96 -5.47 8.03
CA LEU A 136 16.19 -4.77 8.37
C LEU A 136 16.81 -5.26 9.69
N ALA A 137 15.99 -5.53 10.70
CA ALA A 137 16.46 -6.12 11.95
C ALA A 137 17.13 -7.48 11.73
N GLU A 138 16.54 -8.33 10.88
CA GLU A 138 17.10 -9.64 10.56
C GLU A 138 18.39 -9.54 9.73
N LEU A 139 18.44 -8.67 8.71
CA LEU A 139 19.65 -8.44 7.94
C LEU A 139 20.81 -7.92 8.82
N HIS A 140 20.50 -7.06 9.79
CA HIS A 140 21.51 -6.57 10.72
C HIS A 140 22.08 -7.69 11.59
N LYS A 141 21.22 -8.59 12.12
CA LYS A 141 21.67 -9.78 12.88
C LYS A 141 22.58 -10.69 12.07
N GLN A 142 22.31 -10.81 10.77
CA GLN A 142 23.11 -11.61 9.85
C GLN A 142 24.40 -10.89 9.39
N GLY A 143 24.62 -9.64 9.79
CA GLY A 143 25.78 -8.84 9.36
C GLY A 143 25.69 -8.33 7.91
N LEU A 144 24.50 -8.40 7.29
CA LEU A 144 24.27 -7.98 5.90
C LEU A 144 23.78 -6.53 5.78
N TYR A 145 23.35 -5.91 6.88
CA TYR A 145 22.94 -4.52 6.94
C TYR A 145 23.66 -3.78 8.08
N PRO A 146 24.32 -2.65 7.82
CA PRO A 146 25.25 -2.06 8.79
C PRO A 146 24.58 -1.35 9.97
N TYR A 147 23.28 -1.05 9.89
CA TYR A 147 22.57 -0.27 10.90
C TYR A 147 21.62 -1.12 11.74
N ALA A 148 21.71 -0.99 13.08
CA ALA A 148 20.80 -1.65 14.03
C ALA A 148 19.45 -0.92 14.19
N GLY A 149 19.36 0.32 13.72
CA GLY A 149 18.23 1.21 13.96
C GLY A 149 18.48 2.61 13.47
N VAL A 150 17.76 3.57 14.03
CA VAL A 150 17.80 4.99 13.68
C VAL A 150 18.04 5.84 14.92
N THR A 151 18.56 7.05 14.73
CA THR A 151 18.86 7.99 15.81
C THR A 151 18.17 9.31 15.55
N ILE A 152 17.17 9.65 16.36
CA ILE A 152 16.37 10.86 16.20
C ILE A 152 16.66 11.89 17.29
N HIS A 153 16.30 13.14 17.02
CA HIS A 153 16.34 14.22 18.00
C HIS A 153 14.90 14.65 18.29
N ARG A 154 14.48 14.52 19.55
CA ARG A 154 13.15 14.95 20.01
C ARG A 154 13.31 15.75 21.28
N ASP A 155 12.74 16.97 21.31
CA ASP A 155 12.77 17.87 22.46
C ASP A 155 14.21 18.10 23.01
N GLY A 156 15.17 18.27 22.10
CA GLY A 156 16.59 18.46 22.43
C GLY A 156 17.33 17.21 22.92
N THR A 157 16.67 16.05 22.98
CA THR A 157 17.25 14.78 23.39
C THR A 157 17.48 13.86 22.20
N GLN A 158 18.67 13.27 22.12
CA GLN A 158 18.97 12.23 21.14
C GLN A 158 18.42 10.89 21.63
N LEU A 159 17.59 10.25 20.82
CA LEU A 159 16.98 8.94 21.10
C LEU A 159 17.37 7.96 20.00
N SER A 160 17.89 6.80 20.40
CA SER A 160 18.11 5.69 19.47
C SER A 160 16.91 4.75 19.52
N VAL A 161 16.40 4.39 18.36
CA VAL A 161 15.31 3.43 18.20
C VAL A 161 15.83 2.29 17.33
N THR A 162 15.95 1.10 17.92
CA THR A 162 16.36 -0.09 17.16
C THR A 162 15.25 -0.53 16.21
N TYR A 163 15.61 -1.20 15.12
CA TYR A 163 14.60 -1.79 14.23
C TYR A 163 13.76 -2.85 14.96
N GLU A 164 14.35 -3.58 15.92
CA GLU A 164 13.63 -4.54 16.77
C GLU A 164 12.60 -3.87 17.68
N ASP A 165 12.93 -2.73 18.29
CA ASP A 165 11.99 -2.01 19.15
C ASP A 165 10.85 -1.41 18.33
N TRP A 166 11.14 -0.93 17.13
CA TRP A 166 10.11 -0.45 16.20
C TRP A 166 9.19 -1.62 15.76
N ASP A 167 9.78 -2.73 15.33
CA ASP A 167 9.06 -3.96 14.96
C ASP A 167 8.11 -4.42 16.07
N ARG A 168 8.63 -4.52 17.30
CA ARG A 168 7.87 -4.91 18.50
C ARG A 168 6.73 -3.93 18.79
N LYS A 169 6.97 -2.62 18.68
CA LYS A 169 5.91 -1.62 18.90
C LYS A 169 4.76 -1.77 17.92
N ILE A 170 5.02 -2.04 16.64
CA ILE A 170 3.94 -2.30 15.68
C ILE A 170 3.25 -3.62 16.02
N GLN A 171 4.02 -4.69 16.28
CA GLN A 171 3.50 -6.01 16.64
C GLN A 171 2.54 -5.96 17.83
N ASP A 172 2.88 -5.21 18.88
CA ASP A 172 2.11 -5.16 20.12
C ASP A 172 0.81 -4.33 19.98
N ASN A 173 0.68 -3.48 18.97
CA ASN A 173 -0.39 -2.48 18.89
C ASN A 173 -1.26 -2.58 17.64
N PHE A 174 -0.76 -3.11 16.52
CA PHE A 174 -1.47 -3.08 15.23
C PHE A 174 -2.90 -3.63 15.34
N GLU A 175 -3.05 -4.90 15.74
CA GLU A 175 -4.38 -5.51 15.75
C GLU A 175 -5.33 -4.82 16.73
N LYS A 176 -4.83 -4.34 17.87
CA LYS A 176 -5.64 -3.62 18.86
C LYS A 176 -6.21 -2.31 18.32
N MET A 177 -5.45 -1.62 17.47
CA MET A 177 -5.85 -0.32 16.91
C MET A 177 -6.70 -0.47 15.66
N PHE A 178 -6.44 -1.49 14.83
CA PHE A 178 -7.09 -1.65 13.53
C PHE A 178 -8.27 -2.63 13.54
N TYR A 179 -8.35 -3.61 14.43
CA TYR A 179 -9.45 -4.57 14.43
C TYR A 179 -10.73 -3.98 15.02
N VAL A 180 -11.86 -4.19 14.35
CA VAL A 180 -13.18 -3.78 14.83
C VAL A 180 -13.86 -4.99 15.49
N SER A 181 -13.81 -5.05 16.81
CA SER A 181 -14.33 -6.17 17.60
C SER A 181 -15.85 -6.35 17.50
N HIS A 182 -16.32 -7.58 17.71
CA HIS A 182 -17.74 -7.87 17.92
C HIS A 182 -18.26 -7.36 19.26
N ASP A 183 -17.36 -7.18 20.24
CA ASP A 183 -17.70 -6.63 21.54
C ASP A 183 -18.03 -5.13 21.40
N PRO A 184 -19.28 -4.70 21.65
CA PRO A 184 -19.62 -3.28 21.62
C PRO A 184 -18.93 -2.47 22.73
N MET A 185 -18.40 -3.13 23.76
CA MET A 185 -17.72 -2.51 24.90
C MET A 185 -16.19 -2.64 24.80
N ASP A 186 -15.63 -2.92 23.62
CA ASP A 186 -14.17 -2.99 23.43
C ASP A 186 -13.50 -1.68 23.87
N PRO A 187 -12.60 -1.71 24.88
CA PRO A 187 -11.97 -0.50 25.41
C PRO A 187 -11.03 0.19 24.41
N ASN A 188 -10.62 -0.49 23.34
CA ASN A 188 -9.80 0.11 22.28
C ASN A 188 -10.65 0.85 21.24
N GLU A 189 -11.96 0.64 21.24
CA GLU A 189 -12.87 1.26 20.28
C GLU A 189 -13.31 2.65 20.77
N LYS A 190 -12.80 3.70 20.11
CA LYS A 190 -13.04 5.09 20.49
C LYS A 190 -14.30 5.68 19.87
N HIS A 191 -14.75 5.14 18.73
CA HIS A 191 -15.88 5.66 17.96
C HIS A 191 -16.86 4.54 17.62
N ALA A 192 -17.36 3.86 18.65
CA ALA A 192 -18.31 2.75 18.50
C ALA A 192 -19.62 3.16 17.79
N ASP A 193 -19.96 4.45 17.81
CA ASP A 193 -21.09 5.07 17.11
C ASP A 193 -20.90 5.14 15.58
N LEU A 194 -19.65 5.12 15.10
CA LEU A 194 -19.32 5.13 13.66
C LEU A 194 -19.10 3.73 13.08
N VAL A 195 -19.14 2.69 13.93
CA VAL A 195 -18.92 1.31 13.50
C VAL A 195 -20.12 0.79 12.72
N HIS A 196 -19.95 0.69 11.40
CA HIS A 196 -20.96 0.09 10.52
C HIS A 196 -20.80 -1.44 10.40
N LYS A 197 -19.57 -1.95 10.45
CA LYS A 197 -19.26 -3.38 10.37
C LYS A 197 -18.25 -3.80 11.43
N ARG A 198 -18.45 -5.00 11.98
CA ARG A 198 -17.58 -5.66 12.95
C ARG A 198 -16.96 -6.90 12.32
N GLY A 199 -15.88 -7.40 12.91
CA GLY A 199 -15.12 -8.52 12.34
C GLY A 199 -14.25 -8.11 11.15
N ILE A 200 -13.92 -6.82 11.03
CA ILE A 200 -13.09 -6.27 9.94
C ILE A 200 -11.86 -5.54 10.50
N TYR A 201 -10.94 -5.18 9.61
CA TYR A 201 -9.84 -4.28 9.93
C TYR A 201 -10.10 -2.91 9.29
N LYS A 202 -9.95 -1.85 10.09
CA LYS A 202 -10.07 -0.45 9.70
C LYS A 202 -9.15 -0.14 8.52
N ASP A 203 -9.59 0.75 7.63
CA ASP A 203 -8.77 1.17 6.49
C ASP A 203 -7.64 2.12 6.87
N SER A 204 -7.90 2.92 7.91
CA SER A 204 -6.95 3.82 8.54
C SER A 204 -7.17 3.87 10.05
N PHE A 205 -6.23 4.46 10.78
CA PHE A 205 -6.42 4.80 12.19
C PHE A 205 -5.99 6.24 12.47
N GLY A 206 -6.90 7.01 13.05
CA GLY A 206 -6.68 8.41 13.40
C GLY A 206 -6.75 9.34 12.19
N ALA A 207 -7.59 9.03 11.21
CA ALA A 207 -7.92 9.97 10.13
C ALA A 207 -8.59 11.24 10.68
N SER A 208 -8.41 12.38 10.01
CA SER A 208 -9.05 13.64 10.43
C SER A 208 -10.58 13.58 10.34
N SER A 209 -11.11 12.74 9.46
CA SER A 209 -12.51 12.33 9.43
C SER A 209 -12.63 10.94 10.06
N PRO A 210 -13.08 10.81 11.33
CA PRO A 210 -13.05 9.52 12.03
C PRO A 210 -13.87 8.42 11.37
N TRP A 211 -14.89 8.78 10.57
CA TRP A 211 -15.68 7.81 9.82
C TRP A 211 -14.87 7.07 8.75
N CYS A 212 -13.86 7.72 8.15
CA CYS A 212 -13.02 7.12 7.13
C CYS A 212 -12.23 5.90 7.64
N ASP A 213 -11.90 5.87 8.94
CA ASP A 213 -11.24 4.72 9.57
C ASP A 213 -12.09 3.44 9.46
N TYR A 214 -13.43 3.55 9.55
CA TYR A 214 -14.35 2.41 9.64
C TYR A 214 -14.87 1.91 8.28
N GLN A 215 -14.36 2.46 7.18
CA GLN A 215 -14.78 2.02 5.85
C GLN A 215 -14.19 0.65 5.52
N LEU A 216 -15.04 -0.29 5.11
CA LEU A 216 -14.58 -1.56 4.58
C LEU A 216 -14.01 -1.35 3.17
N ARG A 217 -12.70 -1.52 3.04
CA ARG A 217 -11.93 -1.33 1.80
C ARG A 217 -10.96 -2.49 1.56
N PRO A 218 -10.50 -2.72 0.31
CA PRO A 218 -9.65 -3.85 -0.03
C PRO A 218 -8.16 -3.63 0.29
N ASN A 219 -7.82 -2.72 1.21
CA ASN A 219 -6.43 -2.34 1.49
C ASN A 219 -5.76 -3.20 2.57
N PHE A 220 -6.46 -3.59 3.65
CA PHE A 220 -5.87 -4.41 4.70
C PHE A 220 -5.37 -5.81 4.26
N PRO A 221 -5.88 -6.44 3.17
CA PRO A 221 -5.25 -7.62 2.61
C PRO A 221 -3.78 -7.42 2.20
N ILE A 222 -3.36 -6.20 1.87
CA ILE A 222 -1.94 -5.89 1.61
C ILE A 222 -1.11 -6.18 2.86
N THR A 223 -1.53 -5.66 4.01
CA THR A 223 -0.88 -5.87 5.30
C THR A 223 -0.87 -7.35 5.69
N MET A 224 -1.96 -8.07 5.41
CA MET A 224 -2.06 -9.52 5.62
C MET A 224 -1.03 -10.31 4.80
N VAL A 225 -0.65 -9.83 3.60
CA VAL A 225 0.36 -10.47 2.76
C VAL A 225 1.78 -10.16 3.25
N VAL A 226 2.09 -8.89 3.51
CA VAL A 226 3.48 -8.48 3.82
C VAL A 226 3.88 -8.72 5.28
N ALA A 227 2.91 -8.66 6.20
CA ALA A 227 3.11 -8.81 7.64
C ALA A 227 2.00 -9.66 8.30
N PRO A 228 1.82 -10.93 7.89
CA PRO A 228 0.76 -11.79 8.40
C PRO A 228 0.83 -12.06 9.92
N GLU A 229 2.01 -11.90 10.54
CA GLU A 229 2.21 -12.05 11.97
C GLU A 229 1.46 -11.00 12.81
N LEU A 230 0.96 -9.93 12.19
CA LEU A 230 0.16 -8.91 12.86
C LEU A 230 -1.27 -9.36 13.17
N PHE A 231 -1.68 -10.53 12.68
CA PHE A 231 -3.08 -10.93 12.69
C PHE A 231 -3.31 -12.24 13.47
N THR A 232 -4.34 -12.22 14.32
CA THR A 232 -4.95 -13.44 14.84
C THR A 232 -5.64 -14.17 13.69
N VAL A 233 -5.38 -15.47 13.54
CA VAL A 233 -5.78 -16.26 12.36
C VAL A 233 -7.29 -16.26 12.15
N GLU A 234 -8.07 -16.44 13.20
CA GLU A 234 -9.53 -16.55 13.15
C GLU A 234 -10.16 -15.21 12.76
N LYS A 235 -9.65 -14.10 13.32
CA LYS A 235 -10.10 -12.74 12.99
C LYS A 235 -9.77 -12.37 11.55
N ALA A 236 -8.55 -12.71 11.10
CA ALA A 236 -8.15 -12.50 9.71
C ALA A 236 -9.04 -13.27 8.74
N TRP A 237 -9.33 -14.53 9.06
CA TRP A 237 -10.18 -15.38 8.23
C TRP A 237 -11.60 -14.80 8.11
N GLU A 238 -12.22 -14.41 9.23
CA GLU A 238 -13.53 -13.77 9.25
C GLU A 238 -13.55 -12.49 8.40
N ALA A 239 -12.56 -11.60 8.58
CA ALA A 239 -12.46 -10.36 7.82
C ALA A 239 -12.33 -10.62 6.31
N LEU A 240 -11.57 -11.65 5.91
CA LEU A 240 -11.42 -12.05 4.52
C LEU A 240 -12.71 -12.66 3.94
N GLU A 241 -13.54 -13.35 4.73
CA GLU A 241 -14.86 -13.81 4.29
C GLU A 241 -15.82 -12.63 4.05
N ILE A 242 -15.75 -11.59 4.89
CA ILE A 242 -16.53 -10.36 4.68
C ILE A 242 -16.08 -9.65 3.41
N VAL A 243 -14.78 -9.51 3.19
CA VAL A 243 -14.20 -8.92 1.97
C VAL A 243 -14.60 -9.70 0.72
N GLU A 244 -14.52 -11.03 0.76
CA GLU A 244 -14.96 -11.90 -0.35
C GLU A 244 -16.41 -11.62 -0.71
N LYS A 245 -17.29 -11.55 0.29
CA LYS A 245 -18.73 -11.38 0.08
C LYS A 245 -19.10 -9.98 -0.40
N LYS A 246 -18.42 -8.94 0.10
CA LYS A 246 -18.80 -7.54 -0.11
C LYS A 246 -18.02 -6.85 -1.23
N LEU A 247 -16.74 -7.13 -1.35
CA LEU A 247 -15.84 -6.37 -2.22
C LEU A 247 -15.42 -7.11 -3.49
N LEU A 248 -15.39 -8.46 -3.50
CA LEU A 248 -14.96 -9.20 -4.69
C LEU A 248 -15.99 -9.06 -5.83
N GLY A 249 -15.59 -8.37 -6.90
CA GLY A 249 -16.33 -8.29 -8.15
C GLY A 249 -15.98 -9.41 -9.13
N PRO A 250 -16.53 -9.38 -10.35
CA PRO A 250 -16.23 -10.39 -11.37
C PRO A 250 -14.76 -10.41 -11.82
N LEU A 251 -14.15 -9.23 -11.93
CA LEU A 251 -12.75 -9.04 -12.29
C LEU A 251 -12.01 -8.27 -11.20
N GLY A 252 -12.48 -7.09 -10.80
CA GLY A 252 -11.81 -6.29 -9.76
C GLY A 252 -12.42 -6.46 -8.36
N MET A 253 -11.84 -5.74 -7.40
CA MET A 253 -12.40 -5.53 -6.07
C MET A 253 -12.97 -4.13 -5.95
N LYS A 254 -14.20 -4.01 -5.46
CA LYS A 254 -14.83 -2.73 -5.13
C LYS A 254 -13.95 -2.00 -4.13
N THR A 255 -13.64 -0.75 -4.45
CA THR A 255 -12.77 0.10 -3.63
C THR A 255 -13.41 0.59 -2.34
N LEU A 256 -14.74 0.46 -2.22
CA LEU A 256 -15.53 0.76 -1.04
C LEU A 256 -16.70 -0.24 -0.94
N ASP A 257 -17.13 -0.54 0.28
CA ASP A 257 -18.31 -1.36 0.56
C ASP A 257 -19.60 -0.77 -0.06
N PRO A 258 -20.38 -1.57 -0.80
CA PRO A 258 -21.67 -1.14 -1.37
C PRO A 258 -22.72 -0.64 -0.37
N ASP A 259 -22.62 -1.03 0.90
CA ASP A 259 -23.54 -0.55 1.93
C ASP A 259 -23.13 0.84 2.48
N ASP A 260 -21.99 1.40 2.06
CA ASP A 260 -21.52 2.71 2.48
C ASP A 260 -22.28 3.83 1.74
N MET A 261 -22.61 4.91 2.45
CA MET A 261 -23.42 6.03 1.94
C MET A 261 -22.76 6.78 0.77
N VAL A 262 -21.43 6.72 0.62
CA VAL A 262 -20.71 7.39 -0.48
C VAL A 262 -20.30 6.43 -1.60
N TYR A 263 -20.76 5.17 -1.57
CA TYR A 263 -20.49 4.22 -2.63
C TYR A 263 -21.05 4.67 -3.98
N CYS A 264 -20.17 4.79 -4.98
CA CYS A 264 -20.44 5.19 -6.35
C CYS A 264 -19.62 4.30 -7.31
N GLY A 265 -20.20 3.17 -7.74
CA GLY A 265 -19.46 2.12 -8.47
C GLY A 265 -19.09 2.39 -9.94
N ASP A 266 -19.69 3.40 -10.58
CA ASP A 266 -19.50 3.67 -12.01
C ASP A 266 -18.68 4.94 -12.21
N TYR A 267 -17.45 4.79 -12.68
CA TYR A 267 -16.52 5.89 -12.94
C TYR A 267 -16.74 6.49 -14.33
N ASP A 268 -16.97 7.81 -14.35
CA ASP A 268 -17.02 8.63 -15.56
C ASP A 268 -16.25 9.94 -15.32
N ASN A 269 -15.08 10.06 -15.94
CA ASN A 269 -14.22 11.22 -15.77
C ASN A 269 -14.71 12.46 -16.53
N ALA A 270 -15.59 12.26 -17.52
CA ALA A 270 -16.17 13.35 -18.31
C ALA A 270 -17.48 13.88 -17.69
N LEU A 271 -18.01 13.22 -16.66
CA LEU A 271 -19.27 13.60 -16.03
C LEU A 271 -19.18 14.98 -15.38
N ASP A 272 -19.89 15.95 -15.94
CA ASP A 272 -19.93 17.34 -15.47
C ASP A 272 -21.33 17.66 -14.95
N ASN A 273 -21.53 17.48 -13.65
CA ASN A 273 -22.81 17.73 -12.98
C ASN A 273 -22.60 18.25 -11.54
N ASP A 274 -23.69 18.56 -10.85
CA ASP A 274 -23.66 19.10 -9.48
C ASP A 274 -23.52 18.02 -8.39
N ASN A 275 -23.44 16.74 -8.75
CA ASN A 275 -23.27 15.66 -7.77
C ASN A 275 -21.78 15.50 -7.44
N TYR A 276 -21.36 16.13 -6.34
CA TYR A 276 -19.99 16.09 -5.82
C TYR A 276 -19.36 14.69 -5.78
N ASN A 277 -20.14 13.64 -5.49
CA ASN A 277 -19.59 12.29 -5.33
C ASN A 277 -19.08 11.68 -6.63
N VAL A 278 -19.54 12.16 -7.79
CA VAL A 278 -19.23 11.57 -9.11
C VAL A 278 -18.72 12.57 -10.14
N ALA A 279 -18.98 13.86 -9.93
CA ALA A 279 -18.56 14.91 -10.86
C ALA A 279 -17.04 14.86 -11.07
N ARG A 280 -16.64 14.92 -12.34
CA ARG A 280 -15.24 14.87 -12.79
C ARG A 280 -14.47 13.68 -12.21
N GLY A 281 -15.16 12.55 -12.05
CA GLY A 281 -14.53 11.31 -11.62
C GLY A 281 -14.16 11.26 -10.14
N PHE A 282 -14.79 12.07 -9.27
CA PHE A 282 -14.50 12.08 -7.83
C PHE A 282 -14.60 10.68 -7.18
N ASN A 283 -15.42 9.79 -7.74
CA ASN A 283 -15.60 8.42 -7.28
C ASN A 283 -14.53 7.41 -7.71
N TYR A 284 -13.39 7.83 -8.29
CA TYR A 284 -12.34 6.92 -8.79
C TYR A 284 -11.95 5.79 -7.81
N HIS A 285 -11.98 6.09 -6.51
CA HIS A 285 -11.71 5.17 -5.40
C HIS A 285 -12.89 5.01 -4.42
N GLN A 286 -14.12 5.24 -4.86
CA GLN A 286 -15.33 5.18 -4.01
C GLN A 286 -16.34 4.12 -4.48
N GLY A 287 -15.87 3.02 -5.06
CA GLY A 287 -16.76 1.97 -5.55
C GLY A 287 -16.26 1.22 -6.79
N PRO A 288 -15.60 1.85 -7.78
CA PRO A 288 -15.08 1.16 -8.94
C PRO A 288 -14.22 -0.05 -8.53
N GLU A 289 -14.25 -1.07 -9.37
CA GLU A 289 -13.65 -2.37 -9.11
C GLU A 289 -12.22 -2.40 -9.65
N TRP A 290 -11.24 -2.26 -8.77
CA TRP A 290 -9.82 -2.24 -9.13
C TRP A 290 -9.26 -3.66 -9.18
N LEU A 291 -8.40 -3.95 -10.16
CA LEU A 291 -7.94 -5.33 -10.36
C LEU A 291 -6.75 -5.70 -9.48
N TRP A 292 -5.78 -4.80 -9.27
CA TRP A 292 -4.59 -5.16 -8.50
C TRP A 292 -4.86 -5.63 -7.04
N PRO A 293 -5.85 -5.11 -6.29
CA PRO A 293 -6.15 -5.59 -4.94
C PRO A 293 -6.65 -7.04 -4.90
N VAL A 294 -7.17 -7.56 -6.02
CA VAL A 294 -7.57 -8.98 -6.15
C VAL A 294 -6.38 -9.88 -5.84
N GLY A 295 -5.19 -9.54 -6.36
CA GLY A 295 -3.97 -10.29 -6.08
C GLY A 295 -3.69 -10.40 -4.59
N TYR A 296 -3.63 -9.26 -3.90
CA TYR A 296 -3.39 -9.23 -2.44
C TYR A 296 -4.47 -9.96 -1.64
N PHE A 297 -5.74 -9.81 -2.01
CA PHE A 297 -6.85 -10.55 -1.38
C PHE A 297 -6.69 -12.07 -1.53
N LEU A 298 -6.42 -12.55 -2.75
CA LEU A 298 -6.27 -13.99 -3.00
C LEU A 298 -5.02 -14.57 -2.30
N ARG A 299 -3.90 -13.83 -2.30
CA ARG A 299 -2.69 -14.22 -1.57
C ARG A 299 -2.94 -14.31 -0.06
N ALA A 300 -3.61 -13.31 0.52
CA ALA A 300 -4.01 -13.32 1.94
C ALA A 300 -4.95 -14.52 2.25
N LYS A 301 -5.97 -14.75 1.42
CA LYS A 301 -6.88 -15.90 1.53
C LYS A 301 -6.11 -17.23 1.53
N LEU A 302 -5.19 -17.44 0.59
CA LEU A 302 -4.38 -18.65 0.52
C LEU A 302 -3.55 -18.84 1.79
N TYR A 303 -2.88 -17.79 2.26
CA TYR A 303 -2.04 -17.84 3.45
C TYR A 303 -2.84 -18.22 4.71
N PHE A 304 -3.96 -17.53 4.99
CA PHE A 304 -4.75 -17.82 6.18
C PHE A 304 -5.54 -19.13 6.05
N ALA A 305 -5.97 -19.52 4.85
CA ALA A 305 -6.63 -20.82 4.64
C ALA A 305 -5.70 -22.00 5.00
N ARG A 306 -4.40 -21.90 4.70
CA ARG A 306 -3.41 -22.92 5.13
C ARG A 306 -3.39 -23.07 6.65
N LYS A 307 -3.56 -21.98 7.40
CA LYS A 307 -3.61 -21.99 8.88
C LYS A 307 -4.95 -22.51 9.43
N MET A 308 -6.05 -22.30 8.70
CA MET A 308 -7.38 -22.81 9.06
C MET A 308 -7.54 -24.32 8.86
N GLY A 309 -6.64 -24.95 8.09
CA GLY A 309 -6.61 -26.40 7.86
C GLY A 309 -6.97 -26.80 6.44
N LYS A 310 -6.76 -28.09 6.14
CA LYS A 310 -6.79 -28.64 4.78
C LYS A 310 -8.11 -28.38 4.03
N ASP A 311 -9.25 -28.62 4.67
CA ASP A 311 -10.55 -28.47 4.01
C ASP A 311 -10.82 -27.02 3.58
N THR A 312 -10.42 -26.05 4.42
CA THR A 312 -10.52 -24.62 4.13
C THR A 312 -9.55 -24.22 3.02
N TYR A 313 -8.33 -24.76 3.05
CA TYR A 313 -7.34 -24.55 2.00
C TYR A 313 -7.80 -25.07 0.64
N ASP A 314 -8.30 -26.30 0.56
CA ASP A 314 -8.75 -26.92 -0.70
C ASP A 314 -9.92 -26.13 -1.32
N LYS A 315 -10.89 -25.68 -0.50
CA LYS A 315 -11.98 -24.79 -0.94
C LYS A 315 -11.45 -23.44 -1.44
N THR A 316 -10.44 -22.89 -0.76
CA THR A 316 -9.82 -21.61 -1.13
C THR A 316 -9.07 -21.73 -2.46
N VAL A 317 -8.34 -22.81 -2.68
CA VAL A 317 -7.66 -23.07 -3.96
C VAL A 317 -8.69 -23.15 -5.10
N TYR A 318 -9.86 -23.77 -4.88
CA TYR A 318 -10.94 -23.78 -5.87
C TYR A 318 -11.47 -22.38 -6.17
N LEU A 319 -11.72 -21.56 -5.14
CA LEU A 319 -12.12 -20.16 -5.29
C LEU A 319 -11.08 -19.38 -6.12
N VAL A 320 -9.80 -19.46 -5.75
CA VAL A 320 -8.70 -18.76 -6.42
C VAL A 320 -8.65 -19.15 -7.90
N LYS A 321 -8.70 -20.46 -8.22
CA LYS A 321 -8.72 -20.93 -9.61
C LYS A 321 -9.91 -20.39 -10.40
N ASN A 322 -11.09 -20.33 -9.78
CA ASN A 322 -12.28 -19.76 -10.39
C ASN A 322 -12.10 -18.26 -10.69
N VAL A 323 -11.60 -17.48 -9.74
CA VAL A 323 -11.32 -16.04 -9.93
C VAL A 323 -10.28 -15.84 -11.04
N LEU A 324 -9.15 -16.54 -10.99
CA LEU A 324 -8.09 -16.45 -12.01
C LEU A 324 -8.59 -16.88 -13.40
N SER A 325 -9.49 -17.85 -13.50
CA SER A 325 -10.07 -18.26 -14.78
C SER A 325 -10.82 -17.13 -15.48
N ARG A 326 -11.52 -16.27 -14.74
CA ARG A 326 -12.23 -15.11 -15.30
C ARG A 326 -11.28 -14.07 -15.88
N HIS A 327 -10.17 -13.83 -15.19
CA HIS A 327 -9.10 -12.95 -15.67
C HIS A 327 -8.46 -13.51 -16.94
N TYR A 328 -8.19 -14.82 -16.98
CA TYR A 328 -7.68 -15.47 -18.19
C TYR A 328 -8.64 -15.33 -19.37
N VAL A 329 -9.94 -15.55 -19.16
CA VAL A 329 -10.96 -15.34 -20.22
C VAL A 329 -10.99 -13.87 -20.70
N HIS A 330 -10.87 -12.90 -19.79
CA HIS A 330 -10.79 -11.49 -20.18
C HIS A 330 -9.55 -11.20 -21.01
N LEU A 331 -8.37 -11.64 -20.54
CA LEU A 331 -7.09 -11.45 -21.20
C LEU A 331 -7.09 -12.06 -22.62
N GLU A 332 -7.64 -13.27 -22.77
CA GLU A 332 -7.78 -13.95 -24.07
C GLU A 332 -8.63 -13.15 -25.06
N ARG A 333 -9.72 -12.53 -24.59
CA ARG A 333 -10.67 -11.78 -25.41
C ARG A 333 -10.27 -10.33 -25.65
N SER A 334 -9.44 -9.75 -24.78
CA SER A 334 -8.98 -8.37 -24.90
C SER A 334 -8.10 -8.19 -26.15
N PRO A 335 -8.33 -7.15 -26.97
CA PRO A 335 -7.46 -6.85 -28.11
C PRO A 335 -6.04 -6.46 -27.65
N TRP A 336 -5.90 -6.01 -26.40
CA TRP A 336 -4.62 -5.60 -25.81
C TRP A 336 -3.83 -6.75 -25.20
N LYS A 337 -4.45 -7.94 -25.09
CA LYS A 337 -3.89 -9.09 -24.35
C LYS A 337 -3.44 -8.73 -22.94
N GLY A 338 -4.19 -7.82 -22.32
CA GLY A 338 -3.94 -7.28 -20.98
C GLY A 338 -5.17 -7.36 -20.09
N LEU A 339 -5.00 -6.87 -18.87
CA LEU A 339 -6.05 -6.69 -17.89
C LEU A 339 -6.20 -5.20 -17.57
N PRO A 340 -7.43 -4.68 -17.47
CA PRO A 340 -7.64 -3.27 -17.25
C PRO A 340 -7.18 -2.83 -15.86
N GLU A 341 -7.04 -1.53 -15.67
CA GLU A 341 -6.77 -0.94 -14.35
C GLU A 341 -7.95 -1.15 -13.39
N LEU A 342 -9.16 -0.92 -13.92
CA LEU A 342 -10.41 -1.01 -13.17
C LEU A 342 -11.59 -1.36 -14.09
N THR A 343 -12.65 -1.84 -13.48
CA THR A 343 -13.98 -1.97 -14.09
C THR A 343 -14.99 -1.12 -13.32
N ASN A 344 -16.07 -0.74 -13.99
CA ASN A 344 -17.25 -0.18 -13.33
C ASN A 344 -17.99 -1.28 -12.57
N ALA A 345 -19.13 -0.95 -11.94
CA ALA A 345 -19.82 -1.85 -11.03
C ALA A 345 -20.14 -3.21 -11.67
N ASN A 346 -19.86 -4.30 -10.95
CA ASN A 346 -20.14 -5.66 -11.39
C ASN A 346 -19.43 -6.04 -12.69
N GLY A 347 -18.16 -5.64 -12.84
CA GLY A 347 -17.32 -5.97 -14.00
C GLY A 347 -17.71 -5.27 -15.30
N GLN A 348 -18.55 -4.24 -15.25
CA GLN A 348 -18.89 -3.45 -16.44
C GLN A 348 -17.64 -2.75 -17.00
N HIS A 349 -17.54 -2.67 -18.32
CA HIS A 349 -16.44 -1.98 -18.97
C HIS A 349 -16.44 -0.50 -18.59
N CYS A 350 -15.29 0.02 -18.17
CA CYS A 350 -15.08 1.44 -17.93
C CYS A 350 -14.28 2.05 -19.09
N PRO A 351 -14.85 2.98 -19.87
CA PRO A 351 -14.17 3.57 -21.04
C PRO A 351 -12.99 4.49 -20.67
N PHE A 352 -12.87 4.87 -19.40
CA PHE A 352 -11.77 5.70 -18.88
C PHE A 352 -10.66 4.88 -18.23
N SER A 353 -10.80 3.56 -18.16
CA SER A 353 -9.76 2.69 -17.60
C SER A 353 -8.63 2.45 -18.60
N CYS A 354 -7.39 2.41 -18.10
CA CYS A 354 -6.29 1.85 -18.88
C CYS A 354 -6.58 0.36 -19.17
N GLU A 355 -6.61 -0.02 -20.45
CA GLU A 355 -7.00 -1.37 -20.90
C GLU A 355 -5.98 -2.47 -20.57
N SER A 356 -4.73 -2.09 -20.27
CA SER A 356 -3.66 -3.01 -19.93
C SER A 356 -2.74 -2.38 -18.91
N GLN A 357 -2.94 -2.71 -17.64
CA GLN A 357 -2.25 -2.08 -16.52
C GLN A 357 -1.28 -3.05 -15.83
N ALA A 358 -0.04 -2.59 -15.63
CA ALA A 358 1.07 -3.42 -15.15
C ALA A 358 0.75 -4.10 -13.80
N TRP A 359 0.21 -3.34 -12.84
CA TRP A 359 -0.11 -3.89 -11.51
C TRP A 359 -1.25 -4.92 -11.53
N SER A 360 -2.16 -4.84 -12.51
CA SER A 360 -3.33 -5.73 -12.59
C SER A 360 -2.91 -7.12 -13.01
N ILE A 361 -1.88 -7.19 -13.87
CA ILE A 361 -1.27 -8.44 -14.30
C ILE A 361 -0.30 -8.95 -13.23
N ALA A 362 0.59 -8.08 -12.73
CA ALA A 362 1.64 -8.47 -11.79
C ALA A 362 1.08 -9.08 -10.51
N SER A 363 0.04 -8.48 -9.90
CA SER A 363 -0.50 -9.00 -8.64
C SER A 363 -1.17 -10.37 -8.79
N LEU A 364 -1.68 -10.72 -9.98
CA LEU A 364 -2.19 -12.07 -10.27
C LEU A 364 -1.08 -13.08 -10.56
N LEU A 365 0.03 -12.64 -11.18
CA LEU A 365 1.22 -13.48 -11.32
C LEU A 365 1.80 -13.85 -9.95
N GLU A 366 1.76 -12.94 -8.97
CA GLU A 366 2.15 -13.26 -7.60
C GLU A 366 1.23 -14.32 -6.96
N VAL A 367 -0.09 -14.27 -7.20
CA VAL A 367 -1.00 -15.34 -6.76
C VAL A 367 -0.61 -16.69 -7.38
N LEU A 368 -0.29 -16.70 -8.68
CA LEU A 368 0.14 -17.91 -9.39
C LEU A 368 1.49 -18.44 -8.87
N HIS A 369 2.38 -17.56 -8.43
CA HIS A 369 3.66 -17.94 -7.83
C HIS A 369 3.49 -18.56 -6.43
N ASP A 370 2.51 -18.10 -5.65
CA ASP A 370 2.24 -18.59 -4.28
C ASP A 370 1.43 -19.91 -4.24
N LEU A 371 0.71 -20.21 -5.33
CA LEU A 371 -0.02 -21.47 -5.56
C LEU A 371 0.93 -22.63 -5.84
#